data_AF-A0A8J4ECX4-F1
#
_entry.id   AF-A0A8J4ECX4-F1
#
_cell.length_a   1.000
_cell.length_b   1.000
_cell.length_c   1.000
_cell.angle_alpha   90.00
_cell.angle_beta   90.00
_cell.angle_gamma   90.00
#
_symmetry.space_group_name_H-M   'P 1'
#
loop_
_entity.id
_entity.type
_entity.pdbx_description
1 polymer ?
#
loop_
_entity_poly.entity_id
_entity_poly.type
_entity_poly.pdbx_seq_one_letter_code
_entity_poly.pdbx_strand_id
1 'polypeptide(L)'
;MPSEKDLHDEFGLARETIRRALAVLRQEGLIEVRQGHGTFVVDAPPTVELRPGDQVTSSAAITVTRATGDVETYPTGTTLTVRGK
;
A
#
# COMPACT_ATOMS: atom_id res chain seq x y z
N MET A 1 -4.51 10.48 -2.42
CA MET A 1 -5.51 9.80 -3.28
C MET A 1 -6.33 10.86 -4.00
N PRO A 2 -6.71 10.66 -5.28
CA PRO A 2 -7.62 11.56 -6.00
C PRO A 2 -8.93 11.79 -5.26
N SER A 3 -9.51 12.98 -5.39
CA SER A 3 -10.79 13.33 -4.77
C SER A 3 -11.97 12.66 -5.50
N GLU A 4 -13.15 12.62 -4.89
CA GLU A 4 -14.37 12.11 -5.57
C GLU A 4 -14.69 12.87 -6.86
N LYS A 5 -14.30 14.15 -6.94
CA LYS A 5 -14.45 14.95 -8.15
C LYS A 5 -13.48 14.50 -9.24
N ASP A 6 -12.22 14.25 -8.88
CA ASP A 6 -11.22 13.77 -9.84
C ASP A 6 -11.61 12.39 -10.38
N LEU A 7 -12.13 11.50 -9.53
CA LEU A 7 -12.64 10.18 -9.92
C LEU A 7 -13.90 10.29 -10.80
N HIS A 8 -14.73 11.31 -10.60
CA HIS A 8 -15.87 11.57 -11.47
C HIS A 8 -15.42 12.01 -12.86
N ASP A 9 -14.46 12.94 -12.92
CA ASP A 9 -13.93 13.47 -14.17
C ASP A 9 -13.13 12.39 -14.94
N GLU A 10 -12.45 11.48 -14.26
CA GLU A 10 -11.66 10.39 -14.87
C GLU A 10 -12.51 9.21 -15.37
N PHE A 11 -13.48 8.76 -14.56
CA PHE A 11 -14.27 7.56 -14.87
C PHE A 11 -15.66 7.88 -15.46
N GLY A 12 -16.10 9.14 -15.46
CA GLY A 12 -17.41 9.55 -15.94
C GLY A 12 -18.60 9.01 -15.12
N LEU A 13 -18.34 8.50 -13.91
CA LEU A 13 -19.34 7.85 -13.06
C LEU A 13 -20.02 8.85 -12.14
N ALA A 14 -21.29 8.61 -11.80
CA ALA A 14 -22.00 9.44 -10.83
C ALA A 14 -21.27 9.44 -9.47
N ARG A 15 -21.26 10.60 -8.79
CA ARG A 15 -20.63 10.77 -7.46
C ARG A 15 -21.13 9.75 -6.43
N GLU A 16 -22.42 9.44 -6.48
CA GLU A 16 -23.05 8.38 -5.66
C GLU A 16 -22.42 7.00 -5.90
N THR A 17 -22.11 6.66 -7.15
CA THR A 17 -21.47 5.39 -7.52
C THR A 17 -20.05 5.33 -6.97
N ILE A 18 -19.28 6.43 -7.10
CA ILE A 18 -17.92 6.54 -6.56
C ILE A 18 -17.93 6.43 -5.04
N ARG A 19 -18.85 7.15 -4.37
CA ARG A 19 -19.00 7.11 -2.92
C ARG A 19 -19.33 5.71 -2.41
N ARG A 20 -20.22 4.97 -3.11
CA ARG A 20 -20.55 3.58 -2.77
C ARG A 20 -19.36 2.64 -2.99
N ALA A 21 -18.63 2.78 -4.10
CA ALA A 21 -17.43 1.98 -4.36
C ALA A 21 -16.37 2.20 -3.27
N LEU A 22 -16.11 3.46 -2.89
CA LEU A 22 -15.20 3.80 -1.79
C LEU A 22 -15.71 3.26 -0.43
N ALA A 23 -17.01 3.25 -0.18
CA ALA A 23 -17.58 2.67 1.03
C ALA A 23 -17.36 1.14 1.09
N VAL A 24 -17.53 0.43 -0.02
CA VAL A 24 -17.25 -1.01 -0.12
C VAL A 24 -15.77 -1.30 0.12
N LEU A 25 -14.87 -0.60 -0.56
CA LEU A 25 -13.43 -0.74 -0.37
C LEU A 25 -13.00 -0.45 1.07
N ARG A 26 -13.67 0.50 1.75
CA ARG A 26 -13.42 0.79 3.17
C ARG A 26 -13.89 -0.37 4.05
N GLN A 27 -15.07 -0.90 3.77
CA GLN A 27 -15.62 -2.03 4.52
C GLN A 27 -14.76 -3.30 4.37
N GLU A 28 -14.16 -3.49 3.19
CA GLU A 28 -13.20 -4.56 2.91
C GLU A 28 -11.80 -4.29 3.49
N GLY A 29 -11.58 -3.12 4.11
CA GLY A 29 -10.30 -2.75 4.71
C GLY A 29 -9.21 -2.39 3.71
N LEU A 30 -9.57 -2.20 2.43
CA LEU A 30 -8.65 -1.84 1.34
C LEU A 30 -8.33 -0.35 1.29
N ILE A 31 -9.15 0.49 1.94
CA ILE A 31 -8.89 1.94 2.09
C ILE A 31 -9.24 2.42 3.50
N GLU A 32 -8.47 3.38 4.03
CA GLU A 32 -8.69 4.02 5.33
C GLU A 32 -8.85 5.53 5.14
N VAL A 33 -9.86 6.11 5.77
CA VAL A 33 -10.04 7.57 5.78
C VAL A 33 -9.53 8.13 7.09
N ARG A 34 -8.45 8.91 7.03
CA ARG A 34 -7.94 9.66 8.18
C ARG A 34 -8.55 11.06 8.17
N GLN A 35 -9.39 11.33 9.18
CA GLN A 35 -9.97 12.65 9.42
C GLN A 35 -8.86 13.72 9.44
N GLY A 36 -8.99 14.75 8.59
CA GLY A 36 -8.02 15.84 8.45
C GLY A 36 -6.93 15.64 7.39
N HIS A 37 -6.77 14.44 6.82
CA HIS A 37 -5.67 14.14 5.89
C HIS A 37 -6.09 13.42 4.58
N GLY A 38 -7.35 13.01 4.45
CA GLY A 38 -7.90 12.41 3.22
C GLY A 38 -8.08 10.89 3.27
N THR A 39 -8.45 10.31 2.13
CA THR A 39 -8.60 8.85 1.94
C THR A 39 -7.27 8.26 1.50
N PHE A 40 -6.81 7.19 2.16
CA PHE A 40 -5.57 6.47 1.88
C PHE A 40 -5.90 5.03 1.46
N VAL A 41 -5.17 4.49 0.48
CA VAL A 41 -5.25 3.06 0.14
C VAL A 41 -4.49 2.30 1.23
N VAL A 42 -5.17 1.35 1.88
CA VAL A 42 -4.53 0.37 2.74
C VAL A 42 -4.09 -0.73 1.80
N ASP A 43 -2.90 -0.55 1.23
CA ASP A 43 -2.19 -1.64 0.58
C ASP A 43 -1.85 -2.61 1.73
N ALA A 44 -2.69 -3.61 1.98
CA ALA A 44 -2.23 -4.76 2.73
C ALA A 44 -1.06 -5.29 1.88
N PRO A 45 0.19 -5.17 2.35
CA PRO A 45 1.33 -5.43 1.49
C PRO A 45 1.19 -6.86 0.98
N PRO A 46 1.28 -7.08 -0.34
CA PRO A 46 1.16 -8.41 -0.90
C PRO A 46 2.16 -9.32 -0.16
N THR A 47 1.65 -10.39 0.44
CA THR A 47 2.51 -11.37 1.10
C THR A 47 3.20 -12.17 0.00
N VAL A 48 4.45 -11.79 -0.30
CA VAL A 48 5.28 -12.47 -1.29
C VAL A 48 6.20 -13.44 -0.55
N GLU A 49 6.10 -14.73 -0.89
CA GLU A 49 7.07 -15.73 -0.44
C GLU A 49 8.37 -15.57 -1.25
N LEU A 50 9.43 -15.11 -0.58
CA LEU A 50 10.75 -14.93 -1.19
C LEU A 50 11.56 -16.22 -1.10
N ARG A 51 12.14 -16.63 -2.22
CA ARG A 51 13.10 -17.73 -2.31
C ARG A 51 14.53 -17.21 -2.10
N PRO A 52 15.46 -18.07 -1.63
CA PRO A 52 16.88 -17.78 -1.66
C PRO A 52 17.35 -17.28 -3.03
N GLY A 53 17.92 -16.08 -3.08
CA GLY A 53 18.37 -15.43 -4.31
C GLY A 53 17.39 -14.41 -4.90
N ASP A 54 16.15 -14.32 -4.39
CA ASP A 54 15.22 -13.29 -4.80
C ASP A 54 15.68 -11.90 -4.33
N GLN A 55 15.42 -10.90 -5.18
CA GLN A 55 15.65 -9.49 -4.87
C GLN A 55 14.32 -8.74 -4.86
N VAL A 56 14.14 -7.88 -3.86
CA VAL A 56 12.95 -7.04 -3.71
C VAL A 56 13.36 -5.59 -3.70
N THR A 57 12.72 -4.79 -4.54
CA THR A 57 12.85 -3.33 -4.55
C THR A 57 11.50 -2.73 -4.24
N SER A 58 11.40 -1.98 -3.13
CA SER A 58 10.17 -1.27 -2.78
C SER A 58 10.20 0.18 -3.28
N SER A 59 9.08 0.62 -3.83
CA SER A 59 8.81 2.03 -4.14
C SER A 59 8.44 2.87 -2.89
N ALA A 60 8.30 2.24 -1.73
CA ALA A 60 8.09 2.88 -0.44
C ALA A 60 9.21 2.51 0.56
N ALA A 61 9.39 3.31 1.62
CA ALA A 61 10.31 2.98 2.70
C ALA A 61 9.95 1.62 3.33
N ILE A 62 10.94 0.76 3.55
CA ILE A 62 10.75 -0.58 4.09
C ILE A 62 11.32 -0.63 5.50
N THR A 63 10.53 -1.10 6.47
CA THR A 63 11.05 -1.48 7.79
C THR A 63 11.30 -2.98 7.81
N VAL A 64 12.55 -3.38 8.03
CA VAL A 64 12.99 -4.78 8.09
C VAL A 64 13.30 -5.13 9.54
N THR A 65 12.66 -6.19 10.04
CA THR A 65 13.01 -6.82 11.32
C THR A 65 13.86 -8.05 11.04
N ARG A 66 15.12 -8.02 11.48
CA ARG A 66 16.03 -9.16 11.36
C ARG A 66 15.64 -10.25 12.36
N ALA A 67 16.04 -11.49 12.08
CA ALA A 67 15.86 -12.61 13.01
C ALA A 67 16.59 -12.40 14.35
N THR A 68 17.58 -11.49 14.40
CA THR A 68 18.28 -11.06 15.61
C THR A 68 17.44 -10.13 16.50
N GLY A 69 16.29 -9.67 16.01
CA GLY A 69 15.42 -8.69 16.68
C GLY A 69 15.71 -7.24 16.30
N ASP A 70 16.78 -6.98 15.52
CA ASP A 70 17.12 -5.64 15.07
C ASP A 70 16.09 -5.13 14.05
N VAL A 71 15.65 -3.89 14.24
CA VAL A 71 14.70 -3.21 13.35
C VAL A 71 15.43 -2.08 12.62
N GLU A 72 15.46 -2.16 11.30
CA GLU A 72 16.10 -1.16 10.44
C GLU A 72 15.09 -0.65 9.41
N THR A 73 15.08 0.67 9.20
CA THR A 73 14.24 1.29 8.17
C THR A 73 15.09 1.75 7.00
N TYR A 74 14.71 1.32 5.81
CA TYR A 74 15.39 1.57 4.56
C TYR A 74 14.58 2.54 3.70
N PRO A 75 15.23 3.51 3.03
CA PRO A 75 14.53 4.43 2.14
C PRO A 75 13.98 3.70 0.91
N THR A 76 13.03 4.34 0.24
CA THR A 76 12.52 3.92 -1.08
C THR A 76 13.67 3.63 -2.05
N GLY A 77 13.52 2.60 -2.88
CA GLY A 77 14.52 2.21 -3.88
C GLY A 77 15.64 1.34 -3.32
N THR A 78 15.56 0.94 -2.04
CA THR A 78 16.49 -0.05 -1.49
C THR A 78 16.17 -1.44 -2.03
N THR A 79 17.20 -2.11 -2.56
CA THR A 79 17.11 -3.51 -2.98
C THR A 79 17.54 -4.43 -1.83
N LEU A 80 16.63 -5.26 -1.36
CA LEU A 80 16.90 -6.29 -0.36
C LEU A 80 17.10 -7.64 -1.07
N THR A 81 18.13 -8.38 -0.66
CA THR A 81 18.41 -9.73 -1.20
C THR A 81 18.31 -10.74 -0.07
N VAL A 82 17.49 -11.78 -0.26
CA VAL A 82 17.39 -12.89 0.69
C VAL A 82 18.51 -13.88 0.38
N ARG A 83 19.57 -13.89 1.19
CA ARG A 83 20.58 -14.96 1.14
C ARG A 83 20.06 -16.17 1.89
N GLY A 84 19.74 -17.24 1.16
CA GLY A 84 19.55 -18.56 1.78
C GLY A 84 20.85 -19.04 2.41
N LYS A 85 20.72 -19.88 3.45
CA LYS A 85 21.85 -20.62 4.01
C LYS A 85 22.36 -21.67 3.04
#